data_AF-A0A1H0U1W0-F1
#
_entry.id   AF-A0A1H0U1W0-F1
#
_cell.length_a   1.000
_cell.length_b   1.000
_cell.length_c   1.000
_cell.angle_alpha   90.00
_cell.angle_beta   90.00
_cell.angle_gamma   90.00
#
_symmetry.space_group_name_H-M   'P 1'
#
loop_
_entity.id
_entity.type
_entity.pdbx_description
1 polymer ?
#
loop_
_entity_poly.entity_id
_entity_poly.type
_entity_poly.pdbx_seq_one_letter_code
_entity_poly.pdbx_strand_id
1 'polypeptide(L)'
;MDDNINVNVKVADAGPAGWMAYSMATLIAWPSLCGMVNDRALLFMAAISLACTIPYLTAGISQLRLSNVAGGVTWIYFGAFFAFCSAECYLISYFAPIYQWQLDPRILGFEWAVLAMVLILTTPVFIKYSPAAASLSVLAADIGLATLALIYWGYTEFIPVSGWSFFVAGVFGIIMTVGGIFDGAGMKFPMGRPLGSYLQRRLSVEEVAS
;
A
#
# COMPACT_ATOMS: atom_id res chain seq x y z
N MET A 1 30.07 36.72 -6.36
CA MET A 1 28.62 36.89 -6.55
C MET A 1 28.18 35.56 -7.13
N ASP A 2 27.77 34.64 -6.26
CA ASP A 2 27.38 33.30 -6.67
C ASP A 2 25.99 33.41 -7.32
N ASP A 3 25.96 33.36 -8.64
CA ASP A 3 24.73 33.11 -9.38
C ASP A 3 24.24 31.72 -8.97
N ASN A 4 23.27 31.69 -8.08
CA ASN A 4 22.47 30.50 -7.79
C ASN A 4 21.71 30.14 -9.08
N ILE A 5 22.37 29.41 -9.98
CA ILE A 5 21.73 28.78 -11.13
C ILE A 5 20.73 27.77 -10.57
N ASN A 6 19.49 28.20 -10.44
CA ASN A 6 18.38 27.37 -10.02
C ASN A 6 17.99 26.47 -11.20
N VAL A 7 18.73 25.37 -11.40
CA VAL A 7 18.42 24.37 -12.41
C VAL A 7 17.09 23.74 -12.03
N ASN A 8 16.03 24.12 -12.74
CA ASN A 8 14.71 23.51 -12.58
C ASN A 8 14.74 22.09 -13.16
N VAL A 9 15.16 21.12 -12.32
CA VAL A 9 15.13 19.71 -12.67
C VAL A 9 13.68 19.24 -12.63
N LYS A 10 13.11 18.95 -13.80
CA LYS A 10 11.77 18.36 -13.92
C LYS A 10 11.84 16.88 -13.53
N VAL A 11 11.48 16.58 -12.28
CA VAL A 11 11.40 15.21 -11.77
C VAL A 11 10.08 14.58 -12.24
N ALA A 12 10.14 13.39 -12.83
CA ALA A 12 8.95 12.63 -13.22
C ALA A 12 8.32 11.97 -12.00
N ASP A 13 6.99 11.80 -12.02
CA ASP A 13 6.27 11.11 -10.96
C ASP A 13 6.39 9.58 -11.14
N ALA A 14 7.12 8.93 -10.23
CA ALA A 14 7.24 7.47 -10.17
C ALA A 14 6.19 6.81 -9.24
N GLY A 15 5.20 7.56 -8.75
CA GLY A 15 4.06 7.06 -7.99
C GLY A 15 3.37 5.82 -8.60
N PRO A 16 3.20 5.72 -9.93
CA PRO A 16 2.63 4.52 -10.55
C PRO A 16 3.45 3.25 -10.31
N ALA A 17 4.78 3.36 -10.20
CA ALA A 17 5.63 2.22 -9.86
C ALA A 17 5.40 1.76 -8.42
N GLY A 18 5.19 2.69 -7.48
CA GLY A 18 4.82 2.40 -6.10
C GLY A 18 3.48 1.66 -6.00
N TRP A 19 2.48 2.09 -6.78
CA TRP A 19 1.20 1.39 -6.88
C TRP A 19 1.34 -0.02 -7.46
N MET A 20 2.19 -0.23 -8.46
CA MET A 20 2.45 -1.55 -9.03
C MET A 20 3.06 -2.51 -7.99
N ALA A 21 4.04 -2.01 -7.23
CA ALA A 21 4.69 -2.74 -6.15
C ALA A 21 3.69 -3.15 -5.06
N TYR A 22 2.85 -2.19 -4.69
CA TYR A 22 1.76 -2.38 -3.73
C TYR A 22 0.75 -3.42 -4.19
N SER A 23 0.32 -3.36 -5.45
CA SER A 23 -0.56 -4.36 -6.02
C SER A 23 0.07 -5.74 -6.03
N MET A 24 1.35 -5.85 -6.34
CA MET A 24 2.04 -7.13 -6.32
C MET A 24 2.07 -7.72 -4.91
N ALA A 25 2.50 -6.94 -3.91
CA ALA A 25 2.61 -7.39 -2.53
C ALA A 25 1.24 -7.78 -1.92
N THR A 26 0.20 -6.99 -2.18
CA THR A 26 -1.17 -7.32 -1.71
C THR A 26 -1.76 -8.54 -2.44
N LEU A 27 -1.53 -8.69 -3.75
CA LEU A 27 -2.08 -9.80 -4.54
C LEU A 27 -1.34 -11.12 -4.35
N ILE A 28 -0.11 -11.15 -3.86
CA ILE A 28 0.54 -12.41 -3.42
C ILE A 28 0.14 -12.79 -1.99
N ALA A 29 -0.16 -11.81 -1.14
CA ALA A 29 -0.66 -12.06 0.21
C ALA A 29 -2.07 -12.67 0.19
N TRP A 30 -2.94 -12.22 -0.72
CA TRP A 30 -4.31 -12.75 -0.87
C TRP A 30 -4.40 -14.28 -1.04
N PRO A 31 -3.80 -14.91 -2.07
CA PRO A 31 -3.88 -16.35 -2.27
C PRO A 31 -3.19 -17.12 -1.13
N SER A 32 -2.16 -16.55 -0.49
CA SER A 32 -1.53 -17.14 0.69
C SER A 32 -2.49 -17.19 1.88
N LEU A 33 -3.14 -16.07 2.21
CA LEU A 33 -4.10 -15.98 3.31
C LEU A 33 -5.35 -16.82 3.02
N CYS A 34 -5.82 -16.85 1.77
CA CYS A 34 -6.99 -17.65 1.39
C CYS A 34 -6.70 -19.15 1.20
N GLY A 35 -5.48 -19.62 1.49
CA GLY A 35 -5.13 -21.04 1.41
C GLY A 35 -5.10 -21.62 -0.02
N MET A 36 -4.96 -20.77 -1.04
CA MET A 36 -4.83 -21.18 -2.45
C MET A 36 -3.43 -21.69 -2.77
N VAL A 37 -2.45 -21.31 -1.95
CA VAL A 37 -1.06 -21.80 -2.00
C VAL A 37 -0.65 -22.31 -0.63
N ASN A 38 0.43 -23.10 -0.58
CA ASN A 38 0.99 -23.62 0.67
C ASN A 38 2.27 -22.87 1.07
N ASP A 39 2.83 -23.21 2.22
CA ASP A 39 4.02 -22.56 2.82
C ASP A 39 5.26 -22.58 1.93
N ARG A 40 5.32 -23.44 0.90
CA ARG A 40 6.43 -23.42 -0.06
C ARG A 40 6.44 -22.16 -0.94
N ALA A 41 5.33 -21.43 -1.01
CA ALA A 41 5.24 -20.16 -1.70
C ALA A 41 6.03 -19.04 -0.98
N LEU A 42 6.28 -19.17 0.34
CA LEU A 42 6.92 -18.13 1.14
C LEU A 42 8.28 -17.69 0.59
N LEU A 43 9.07 -18.61 0.03
CA LEU A 43 10.36 -18.26 -0.58
C LEU A 43 10.21 -17.37 -1.82
N PHE A 44 9.20 -17.64 -2.66
CA PHE A 44 8.89 -16.79 -3.81
C PHE A 44 8.30 -15.46 -3.36
N MET A 45 7.42 -15.47 -2.35
CA MET A 45 6.88 -14.25 -1.77
C MET A 45 7.98 -13.36 -1.19
N ALA A 46 8.99 -13.94 -0.53
CA ALA A 46 10.16 -13.22 -0.06
C ALA A 46 10.90 -12.51 -1.22
N ALA A 47 11.21 -13.24 -2.29
CA ALA A 47 11.90 -12.68 -3.45
C ALA A 47 11.08 -11.57 -4.15
N ILE A 48 9.77 -11.78 -4.30
CA ILE A 48 8.87 -10.79 -4.93
C ILE A 48 8.75 -9.54 -4.06
N SER A 49 8.50 -9.69 -2.76
CA SER A 49 8.38 -8.56 -1.84
C SER A 49 9.69 -7.77 -1.74
N LEU A 50 10.84 -8.44 -1.76
CA LEU A 50 12.15 -7.78 -1.80
C LEU A 50 12.31 -6.94 -3.08
N ALA A 51 11.87 -7.47 -4.23
CA ALA A 51 11.87 -6.73 -5.49
C ALA A 51 10.95 -5.50 -5.45
N CYS A 52 9.80 -5.59 -4.74
CA CYS A 52 8.85 -4.48 -4.56
C CYS A 52 9.44 -3.30 -3.77
N THR A 53 10.44 -3.52 -2.90
CA THR A 53 11.08 -2.43 -2.15
C THR A 53 11.68 -1.36 -3.07
N ILE A 54 12.23 -1.75 -4.22
CA ILE A 54 12.86 -0.83 -5.18
C ILE A 54 11.86 0.21 -5.72
N PRO A 55 10.74 -0.19 -6.36
CA PRO A 55 9.74 0.76 -6.85
C PRO A 55 9.14 1.62 -5.72
N TYR A 56 8.92 1.08 -4.52
CA TYR A 56 8.49 1.88 -3.37
C TYR A 56 9.47 3.01 -3.03
N LEU A 57 10.76 2.73 -2.94
CA LEU A 57 11.77 3.75 -2.66
C LEU A 57 11.83 4.81 -3.77
N THR A 58 11.76 4.39 -5.04
CA THR A 58 11.76 5.34 -6.17
C THR A 58 10.52 6.24 -6.17
N ALA A 59 9.33 5.68 -5.94
CA ALA A 59 8.08 6.43 -5.84
C ALA A 59 8.09 7.37 -4.64
N GLY A 60 8.62 6.92 -3.49
CA GLY A 60 8.80 7.73 -2.30
C GLY A 60 9.67 8.95 -2.57
N ILE A 61 10.85 8.75 -3.14
CA ILE A 61 11.78 9.82 -3.48
C ILE A 61 11.16 10.79 -4.50
N SER A 62 10.52 10.29 -5.57
CA SER A 62 9.92 11.16 -6.58
C SER A 62 8.79 12.02 -6.00
N GLN A 63 7.91 11.44 -5.19
CA GLN A 63 6.77 12.15 -4.59
C GLN A 63 7.24 13.22 -3.59
N LEU A 64 8.29 12.94 -2.80
CA LEU A 64 8.90 13.95 -1.93
C LEU A 64 9.51 15.11 -2.72
N ARG A 65 10.17 14.82 -3.85
CA ARG A 65 10.70 15.85 -4.76
C ARG A 65 9.61 16.69 -5.41
N LEU A 66 8.43 16.11 -5.60
CA LEU A 66 7.22 16.79 -6.08
C LEU A 66 6.40 17.46 -4.96
N SER A 67 6.97 17.55 -3.74
CA SER A 67 6.32 18.12 -2.55
C SER A 67 5.04 17.41 -2.10
N ASN A 68 4.78 16.20 -2.59
CA ASN A 68 3.71 15.34 -2.07
C ASN A 68 4.24 14.50 -0.89
N VAL A 69 4.27 15.13 0.29
CA VAL A 69 4.76 14.49 1.52
C VAL A 69 3.93 13.27 1.91
N ALA A 70 2.60 13.35 1.78
CA ALA A 70 1.72 12.25 2.16
C ALA A 70 1.98 11.00 1.32
N GLY A 71 2.05 11.13 -0.01
CA GLY A 71 2.40 10.03 -0.90
C GLY A 71 3.84 9.55 -0.71
N GLY A 72 4.79 10.49 -0.63
CA GLY A 72 6.21 10.18 -0.51
C GLY A 72 6.57 9.40 0.75
N VAL A 73 6.08 9.83 1.91
CA VAL A 73 6.29 9.13 3.19
C VAL A 73 5.60 7.77 3.17
N THR A 74 4.39 7.68 2.60
CA THR A 74 3.64 6.42 2.47
C THR A 74 4.40 5.37 1.70
N TRP A 75 4.96 5.74 0.55
CA TRP A 75 5.76 4.79 -0.23
C TRP A 75 7.02 4.34 0.47
N ILE A 76 7.68 5.21 1.24
CA ILE A 76 8.89 4.84 1.96
C ILE A 76 8.58 3.83 3.07
N TYR A 77 7.57 4.08 3.91
CA TYR A 77 7.27 3.14 4.99
C TYR A 77 6.63 1.84 4.47
N PHE A 78 5.88 1.87 3.36
CA PHE A 78 5.47 0.64 2.68
C PHE A 78 6.69 -0.11 2.09
N GLY A 79 7.65 0.58 1.49
CA GLY A 79 8.89 -0.05 1.04
C GLY A 79 9.66 -0.75 2.15
N ALA A 80 9.74 -0.12 3.32
CA ALA A 80 10.47 -0.65 4.47
C ALA A 80 9.74 -1.80 5.19
N PHE A 81 8.47 -1.64 5.50
CA PHE A 81 7.75 -2.58 6.37
C PHE A 81 6.83 -3.52 5.58
N PHE A 82 6.00 -2.95 4.70
CA PHE A 82 5.06 -3.74 3.89
C PHE A 82 5.77 -4.66 2.87
N ALA A 83 6.92 -4.24 2.34
CA ALA A 83 7.70 -5.01 1.38
C ALA A 83 8.94 -5.64 2.00
N PHE A 84 9.91 -4.84 2.45
CA PHE A 84 11.23 -5.35 2.85
C PHE A 84 11.18 -6.22 4.11
N CYS A 85 10.60 -5.71 5.21
CA CYS A 85 10.40 -6.49 6.44
C CYS A 85 9.57 -7.75 6.18
N SER A 86 8.48 -7.63 5.42
CA SER A 86 7.68 -8.79 5.02
C SER A 86 8.47 -9.83 4.22
N ALA A 87 9.38 -9.40 3.33
CA ALA A 87 10.24 -10.29 2.58
C ALA A 87 11.17 -11.10 3.51
N GLU A 88 11.80 -10.43 4.47
CA GLU A 88 12.64 -11.07 5.49
C GLU A 88 11.82 -12.04 6.34
N CYS A 89 10.61 -11.65 6.75
CA CYS A 89 9.71 -12.50 7.52
C CYS A 89 9.31 -13.75 6.75
N TYR A 90 8.93 -13.63 5.48
CA TYR A 90 8.62 -14.81 4.65
C TYR A 90 9.82 -15.73 4.48
N LEU A 91 11.02 -15.18 4.29
CA LEU A 91 12.26 -15.95 4.19
C LEU A 91 12.54 -16.72 5.50
N ILE A 92 12.42 -16.04 6.63
CA ILE A 92 12.60 -16.62 7.97
C ILE A 92 11.55 -17.71 8.22
N SER A 93 10.28 -17.43 7.94
CA SER A 93 9.18 -18.38 8.11
C SER A 93 9.31 -19.62 7.21
N TYR A 94 9.90 -19.48 6.02
CA TYR A 94 10.19 -20.63 5.15
C TYR A 94 11.27 -21.55 5.75
N PHE A 95 12.34 -20.96 6.30
CA PHE A 95 13.48 -21.72 6.83
C PHE A 95 13.29 -22.21 8.27
N ALA A 96 12.47 -21.54 9.06
CA ALA A 96 12.22 -21.88 10.45
C ALA A 96 11.79 -23.36 10.67
N PRO A 97 10.81 -23.93 9.93
CA PRO A 97 10.46 -25.35 10.09
C PRO A 97 11.54 -26.31 9.57
N ILE A 98 12.37 -25.89 8.61
CA ILE A 98 13.45 -26.73 8.06
C ILE A 98 14.60 -26.87 9.07
N TYR A 99 14.98 -25.75 9.69
CA TYR A 99 16.09 -25.69 10.64
C TYR A 99 15.65 -25.70 12.11
N GLN A 100 14.36 -25.89 12.38
CA GLN A 100 13.78 -25.96 13.72
C GLN A 100 14.04 -24.69 14.56
N TRP A 101 13.96 -23.51 13.94
CA TRP A 101 14.09 -22.23 14.64
C TRP A 101 12.88 -21.99 15.55
N GLN A 102 13.15 -21.61 16.80
CA GLN A 102 12.11 -21.23 17.76
C GLN A 102 11.82 -19.74 17.61
N LEU A 103 10.68 -19.41 17.00
CA LEU A 103 10.26 -18.04 16.73
C LEU A 103 8.92 -17.75 17.43
N ASP A 104 8.74 -16.50 17.87
CA ASP A 104 7.46 -16.00 18.36
C ASP A 104 6.84 -15.04 17.34
N PRO A 105 5.92 -15.51 16.47
CA PRO A 105 5.36 -14.70 15.40
C PRO A 105 4.42 -13.60 15.90
N ARG A 106 4.06 -13.57 17.19
CA ARG A 106 3.18 -12.52 17.76
C ARG A 106 3.81 -11.13 17.66
N ILE A 107 5.14 -11.04 17.55
CA ILE A 107 5.84 -9.76 17.34
C ILE A 107 5.43 -9.10 16.01
N LEU A 108 5.14 -9.91 14.99
CA LEU A 108 4.67 -9.41 13.69
C LEU A 108 3.30 -8.73 13.85
N GLY A 109 2.45 -9.22 14.75
CA GLY A 109 1.16 -8.56 15.05
C GLY A 109 1.32 -7.11 15.51
N PHE A 110 2.36 -6.79 16.29
CA PHE A 110 2.64 -5.42 16.71
C PHE A 110 3.18 -4.56 15.56
N GLU A 111 4.01 -5.12 14.69
CA GLU A 111 4.51 -4.43 13.49
C GLU A 111 3.37 -4.08 12.53
N TRP A 112 2.50 -5.05 12.23
CA TRP A 112 1.29 -4.83 11.43
C TRP A 112 0.34 -3.83 12.07
N ALA A 113 0.19 -3.84 13.40
CA ALA A 113 -0.65 -2.87 14.11
C ALA A 113 -0.12 -1.44 13.98
N VAL A 114 1.19 -1.23 14.08
CA VAL A 114 1.80 0.11 13.87
C VAL A 114 1.56 0.58 12.45
N LEU A 115 1.76 -0.30 11.47
CA LEU A 115 1.52 0.02 10.07
C LEU A 115 0.05 0.37 9.79
N ALA A 116 -0.87 -0.43 10.33
CA ALA A 116 -2.31 -0.19 10.24
C ALA A 116 -2.71 1.15 10.88
N MET A 117 -2.22 1.45 12.08
CA MET A 117 -2.53 2.71 12.77
C MET A 117 -2.07 3.93 11.96
N VAL A 118 -0.85 3.90 11.43
CA VAL A 118 -0.33 5.00 10.62
C VAL A 118 -1.17 5.18 9.36
N LEU A 119 -1.52 4.09 8.66
CA LEU A 119 -2.33 4.19 7.46
C LEU A 119 -3.73 4.72 7.78
N ILE A 120 -4.45 4.10 8.73
CA ILE A 120 -5.80 4.50 9.14
C ILE A 120 -5.88 5.98 9.52
N LEU A 121 -4.91 6.46 10.30
CA LEU A 121 -4.88 7.87 10.73
C LEU A 121 -4.56 8.83 9.58
N THR A 122 -3.89 8.34 8.53
CA THR A 122 -3.57 9.14 7.33
C THR A 122 -4.57 8.93 6.17
N THR A 123 -5.45 7.93 6.24
CA THR A 123 -6.52 7.64 5.28
C THR A 123 -7.40 8.84 4.93
N PRO A 124 -7.75 9.76 5.86
CA PRO A 124 -8.51 10.97 5.50
C PRO A 124 -7.84 11.84 4.42
N VAL A 125 -6.50 11.84 4.34
CA VAL A 125 -5.75 12.55 3.29
C VAL A 125 -6.07 11.95 1.92
N PHE A 126 -6.06 10.62 1.80
CA PHE A 126 -6.34 9.91 0.56
C PHE A 126 -7.80 10.10 0.13
N ILE A 127 -8.76 9.97 1.06
CA ILE A 127 -10.18 10.20 0.80
C ILE A 127 -10.44 11.60 0.24
N LYS A 128 -9.74 12.61 0.76
CA LYS A 128 -9.96 14.01 0.41
C LYS A 128 -9.27 14.41 -0.89
N TYR A 129 -8.03 13.97 -1.11
CA TYR A 129 -7.17 14.52 -2.15
C TYR A 129 -6.85 13.55 -3.30
N SER A 130 -7.01 12.24 -3.09
CA SER A 130 -6.66 11.23 -4.10
C SER A 130 -7.88 10.80 -4.93
N PRO A 131 -7.69 10.21 -6.12
CA PRO A 131 -8.78 9.59 -6.87
C PRO A 131 -9.54 8.55 -6.04
N ALA A 132 -10.80 8.27 -6.41
CA ALA A 132 -11.62 7.29 -5.68
C ALA A 132 -10.98 5.90 -5.64
N ALA A 133 -10.31 5.48 -6.73
CA ALA A 133 -9.60 4.21 -6.77
C ALA A 133 -8.53 4.13 -5.67
N ALA A 134 -7.69 5.15 -5.51
CA ALA A 134 -6.70 5.20 -4.42
C ALA A 134 -7.37 5.15 -3.04
N SER A 135 -8.48 5.88 -2.87
CA SER A 135 -9.20 5.91 -1.58
C SER A 135 -9.77 4.53 -1.22
N LEU A 136 -10.38 3.83 -2.18
CA LEU A 136 -10.92 2.48 -1.99
C LEU A 136 -9.80 1.47 -1.73
N SER A 137 -8.67 1.62 -2.43
CA SER A 137 -7.48 0.82 -2.20
C SER A 137 -6.98 0.94 -0.77
N VAL A 138 -6.81 2.18 -0.29
CA VAL A 138 -6.29 2.47 1.06
C VAL A 138 -7.26 1.99 2.14
N LEU A 139 -8.57 2.21 1.98
CA LEU A 139 -9.58 1.71 2.91
C LEU A 139 -9.58 0.18 3.01
N ALA A 140 -9.41 -0.52 1.88
CA ALA A 140 -9.28 -1.97 1.91
C ALA A 140 -7.97 -2.40 2.58
N ALA A 141 -6.88 -1.66 2.36
CA ALA A 141 -5.61 -1.91 3.03
C ALA A 141 -5.72 -1.72 4.55
N ASP A 142 -6.41 -0.69 5.02
CA ASP A 142 -6.67 -0.45 6.45
C ASP A 142 -7.28 -1.68 7.12
N ILE A 143 -8.32 -2.24 6.51
CA ILE A 143 -8.99 -3.45 7.00
C ILE A 143 -8.02 -4.63 6.94
N GLY A 144 -7.32 -4.81 5.81
CA GLY A 144 -6.37 -5.90 5.60
C GLY A 144 -5.25 -5.94 6.62
N LEU A 145 -4.62 -4.78 6.89
CA LEU A 145 -3.53 -4.62 7.85
C LEU A 145 -4.00 -4.79 9.30
N ALA A 146 -5.12 -4.15 9.67
CA ALA A 146 -5.67 -4.25 11.02
C ALA A 146 -6.06 -5.70 11.35
N THR A 147 -6.68 -6.40 10.41
CA THR A 147 -7.02 -7.82 10.57
C THR A 147 -5.80 -8.72 10.54
N LEU A 148 -4.76 -8.39 9.76
CA LEU A 148 -3.50 -9.14 9.75
C LEU A 148 -2.79 -9.10 11.11
N ALA A 149 -2.80 -7.94 11.78
CA ALA A 149 -2.29 -7.82 13.14
C ALA A 149 -3.00 -8.79 14.11
N LEU A 150 -4.33 -8.88 14.03
CA LEU A 150 -5.14 -9.79 14.84
C LEU A 150 -4.84 -11.26 14.54
N ILE A 151 -4.61 -11.62 13.28
CA ILE A 151 -4.25 -12.99 12.88
C ILE A 151 -2.95 -13.42 13.58
N TYR A 152 -1.93 -12.56 13.61
CA TYR A 152 -0.67 -12.85 14.32
C TYR A 152 -0.82 -12.95 15.84
N TRP A 153 -1.87 -12.37 16.42
CA TRP A 153 -2.23 -12.55 17.83
C TRP A 153 -3.15 -13.74 18.10
N GLY A 154 -3.47 -14.54 17.07
CA GLY A 154 -4.20 -15.80 17.19
C GLY A 154 -5.68 -15.75 16.79
N TYR A 155 -6.19 -14.59 16.36
CA TYR A 155 -7.57 -14.44 15.87
C TYR A 155 -7.70 -14.88 14.41
N THR A 156 -7.62 -16.19 14.18
CA THR A 156 -7.59 -16.80 12.84
C THR A 156 -8.87 -16.64 12.03
N GLU A 157 -9.99 -16.32 12.66
CA GLU A 157 -11.28 -16.03 12.01
C GLU A 157 -11.22 -14.83 11.05
N PHE A 158 -10.23 -13.94 11.23
CA PHE A 158 -10.04 -12.78 10.37
C PHE A 158 -9.21 -13.08 9.11
N ILE A 159 -8.67 -14.29 8.94
CA ILE A 159 -7.89 -14.67 7.74
C ILE A 159 -8.64 -14.36 6.43
N PRO A 160 -9.92 -14.77 6.24
CA PRO A 160 -10.63 -14.44 5.01
C PRO A 160 -10.84 -12.94 4.82
N VAL A 161 -11.08 -12.21 5.91
CA VAL A 161 -11.29 -10.76 5.87
C VAL A 161 -10.01 -10.06 5.40
N SER A 162 -8.87 -10.41 5.98
CA SER A 162 -7.57 -9.86 5.59
C SER A 162 -7.24 -10.18 4.13
N GLY A 163 -7.39 -11.44 3.73
CA GLY A 163 -7.11 -11.89 2.36
C GLY A 163 -7.92 -11.14 1.30
N TRP A 164 -9.25 -11.08 1.45
CA TRP A 164 -10.12 -10.38 0.50
C TRP A 164 -9.94 -8.86 0.52
N SER A 165 -9.59 -8.30 1.68
CA SER A 165 -9.25 -6.88 1.77
C SER A 165 -7.97 -6.56 0.98
N PHE A 166 -6.94 -7.41 1.06
CA PHE A 166 -5.75 -7.25 0.23
C PHE A 166 -6.03 -7.46 -1.26
N PHE A 167 -6.95 -8.35 -1.63
CA PHE A 167 -7.38 -8.47 -3.02
C PHE A 167 -7.98 -7.15 -3.55
N VAL A 168 -8.92 -6.56 -2.82
CA VAL A 168 -9.55 -5.29 -3.21
C VAL A 168 -8.53 -4.16 -3.28
N ALA A 169 -7.67 -4.06 -2.27
CA ALA A 169 -6.53 -3.15 -2.25
C ALA A 169 -5.67 -3.30 -3.52
N GLY A 170 -5.24 -4.51 -3.84
CA GLY A 170 -4.38 -4.78 -4.98
C GLY A 170 -5.02 -4.43 -6.32
N VAL A 171 -6.30 -4.75 -6.51
CA VAL A 171 -7.05 -4.44 -7.75
C VAL A 171 -7.14 -2.92 -7.97
N PHE A 172 -7.47 -2.16 -6.93
CA PHE A 172 -7.51 -0.70 -7.06
C PHE A 172 -6.12 -0.07 -7.20
N GLY A 173 -5.08 -0.67 -6.62
CA GLY A 173 -3.69 -0.31 -6.92
C GLY A 173 -3.31 -0.50 -8.39
N ILE A 174 -3.84 -1.54 -9.07
CA ILE A 174 -3.60 -1.73 -10.51
C ILE A 174 -4.26 -0.61 -11.30
N ILE A 175 -5.49 -0.23 -10.94
CA ILE A 175 -6.21 0.90 -11.55
C ILE A 175 -5.39 2.19 -11.41
N MET A 176 -4.83 2.45 -10.24
CA MET A 176 -3.96 3.60 -10.00
C MET A 176 -2.64 3.54 -10.77
N THR A 177 -2.05 2.35 -10.90
CA THR A 177 -0.84 2.11 -11.70
C THR A 177 -1.09 2.48 -13.17
N VAL A 178 -2.12 1.88 -13.77
CA VAL A 178 -2.47 2.11 -15.18
C VAL A 178 -2.84 3.58 -15.41
N GLY A 179 -3.65 4.16 -14.51
CA GLY A 179 -4.07 5.54 -14.64
C GLY A 179 -2.92 6.53 -14.55
N GLY A 180 -1.97 6.34 -13.63
CA GLY A 180 -0.81 7.19 -13.54
C GLY A 180 0.17 7.06 -14.72
N ILE A 181 0.30 5.87 -15.32
CA ILE A 181 1.06 5.68 -16.58
C ILE A 181 0.39 6.45 -17.73
N PHE A 182 -0.94 6.34 -17.84
CA PHE A 182 -1.70 7.02 -18.90
C PHE A 182 -1.64 8.54 -18.73
N ASP A 183 -1.82 9.05 -17.51
CA ASP A 183 -1.72 10.48 -17.22
C ASP A 183 -0.32 11.02 -17.55
N GLY A 184 0.74 10.26 -17.25
CA GLY A 184 2.12 10.58 -17.65
C GLY A 184 2.34 10.65 -19.17
N ALA A 185 1.54 9.92 -19.95
CA ALA A 185 1.53 9.95 -21.42
C ALA A 185 0.53 10.98 -22.00
N GLY A 186 -0.17 11.74 -21.15
CA GLY A 186 -1.19 12.72 -21.57
C GLY A 186 -2.55 12.10 -21.93
N MET A 187 -2.78 10.84 -21.58
CA MET A 187 -4.04 10.12 -21.78
C MET A 187 -4.86 10.08 -20.49
N LYS A 188 -6.18 10.29 -20.58
CA LYS A 188 -7.06 10.19 -19.40
C LYS A 188 -7.48 8.74 -19.16
N PHE A 189 -7.40 8.31 -17.91
CA PHE A 189 -7.92 7.02 -17.45
C PHE A 189 -8.92 7.22 -16.31
N PRO A 190 -10.06 6.49 -16.26
CA PRO A 190 -11.06 6.68 -15.22
C PRO A 190 -10.60 6.10 -13.87
N MET A 191 -10.00 6.94 -13.03
CA MET A 191 -9.65 6.61 -11.62
C MET A 191 -10.70 7.08 -10.60
N GLY A 192 -11.75 7.76 -11.08
CA GLY A 192 -12.81 8.36 -10.26
C GLY A 192 -12.38 9.63 -9.53
N ARG A 193 -13.37 10.46 -9.13
CA ARG A 193 -13.12 11.71 -8.38
C ARG A 193 -12.84 11.41 -6.91
N PRO A 194 -12.17 12.31 -6.17
CA PRO A 194 -11.96 12.12 -4.73
C PRO A 194 -13.28 11.88 -3.99
N LEU A 195 -13.30 10.88 -3.10
CA LEU A 195 -14.51 10.51 -2.37
C LEU A 195 -15.03 11.67 -1.49
N GLY A 196 -14.12 12.46 -0.91
CA GLY A 196 -14.47 13.65 -0.14
C GLY A 196 -15.27 14.71 -0.92
N SER A 197 -15.12 14.76 -2.25
CA SER A 197 -15.87 15.71 -3.08
C SER A 197 -17.37 15.41 -3.12
N TYR A 198 -17.78 14.16 -2.93
CA TYR A 198 -19.19 13.77 -2.84
C TYR A 198 -19.83 14.20 -1.51
N LEU A 199 -19.05 14.20 -0.42
CA LEU A 199 -19.53 14.63 0.90
C LEU A 199 -19.77 16.14 0.94
N GLN A 200 -18.86 16.93 0.39
CA GLN A 200 -19.02 18.39 0.29
C GLN A 200 -20.25 18.77 -0.54
N ARG A 201 -20.52 18.03 -1.62
CA ARG A 201 -21.69 18.30 -2.47
C ARG A 201 -23.02 18.03 -1.75
N ARG A 202 -23.09 17.01 -0.89
CA ARG A 202 -24.29 16.74 -0.08
C ARG A 202 -24.54 17.84 0.94
N LEU A 203 -23.52 18.27 1.66
CA LEU A 203 -23.63 19.38 2.63
C LEU A 203 -24.10 20.68 1.97
N SER A 204 -23.56 21.01 0.79
CA SER A 204 -23.98 22.21 0.05
C SER A 204 -25.43 22.16 -0.47
N VAL A 205 -26.00 20.96 -0.66
CA VAL A 205 -27.40 20.80 -1.08
C VAL A 205 -28.33 20.89 0.14
N GLU A 206 -27.88 20.42 1.31
CA GLU A 206 -28.64 20.52 2.57
C GLU A 206 -28.68 21.96 3.09
N GLU A 207 -27.59 22.75 2.99
CA GLU A 207 -27.57 24.18 3.37
C GLU A 207 -28.46 25.07 2.47
N VAL A 208 -28.72 24.67 1.24
CA VAL A 208 -29.61 25.40 0.31
C VAL A 208 -31.08 25.02 0.53
N ALA A 209 -31.35 23.92 1.23
CA ALA A 209 -32.68 23.42 1.52
C ALA A 209 -33.22 23.83 2.91
N SER A 210 -32.41 24.50 3.73
CA SER A 210 -32.76 25.08 5.05
C SER A 210 -32.94 26.59 5.00
#